data_AF-A0A2V5U6L1-F1
#
_entry.id   AF-A0A2V5U6L1-F1
#
_cell.length_a   1.000
_cell.length_b   1.000
_cell.length_c   1.000
_cell.angle_alpha   90.00
_cell.angle_beta   90.00
_cell.angle_gamma   90.00
#
_symmetry.space_group_name_H-M   'P 1'
#
loop_
_entity.id
_entity.type
_entity.pdbx_description
1 polymer ?
#
loop_
_entity_poly.entity_id
_entity_poly.type
_entity_poly.pdbx_seq_one_letter_code
_entity_poly.pdbx_strand_id
1 'polypeptide(L)'
;MLHGLRTSVLFFPLWLGYIFVVDAFVWRRAGNSLWSRSRKRFVLLFCFSAPVWWLFELINLRTANWQYLGRELFSPVEFNLLCTISFSTVVPAVFETAELIQSFHWTQKFRSGPRVPATPGVFAVLFVFGLGMLTTLLAWPKLFYPFTWISLVLICEPINYWRRQPHFLQNLRDGDWRIVVCLALGALICGFFWELWNYYSFPKWIYHIPGAEFLRIFEMPLLGYGGYIPFALELYALKNLLWPNGPRLEQEFR
;
A
#
# COMPACT_ATOMS: atom_id res chain seq x y z
N MET A 1 -5.17 -16.10 24.76
CA MET A 1 -4.32 -15.09 24.08
C MET A 1 -2.90 -15.21 24.62
N LEU A 2 -1.87 -15.08 23.79
CA LEU A 2 -0.49 -15.04 24.28
C LEU A 2 -0.31 -13.76 25.13
N HIS A 3 0.07 -13.91 26.39
CA HIS A 3 0.30 -12.78 27.29
C HIS A 3 1.70 -12.17 27.08
N GLY A 4 1.82 -10.85 27.26
CA GLY A 4 3.08 -10.11 27.23
C GLY A 4 3.57 -9.72 25.83
N LEU A 5 4.84 -9.31 25.75
CA LEU A 5 5.48 -8.79 24.52
C LEU A 5 5.70 -9.82 23.41
N ARG A 6 5.23 -11.06 23.56
CA ARG A 6 5.52 -12.16 22.61
C ARG A 6 4.95 -11.92 21.22
N THR A 7 3.87 -11.13 21.11
CA THR A 7 3.27 -10.79 19.82
C THR A 7 4.08 -9.76 19.03
N SER A 8 5.03 -9.06 19.66
CA SER A 8 5.90 -8.07 19.00
C SER A 8 6.75 -8.64 17.85
N VAL A 9 7.09 -9.93 17.92
CA VAL A 9 7.89 -10.63 16.92
C VAL A 9 7.07 -11.50 15.97
N LEU A 10 5.78 -11.69 16.23
CA LEU A 10 4.92 -12.60 15.46
C LEU A 10 4.31 -11.95 14.21
N PHE A 11 4.26 -10.62 14.16
CA PHE A 11 3.65 -9.90 13.04
C PHE A 11 4.37 -10.19 11.71
N PHE A 12 5.71 -10.19 11.71
CA PHE A 12 6.49 -10.45 10.50
C PHE A 12 6.35 -11.90 9.98
N PRO A 13 6.57 -12.95 10.79
CA PRO A 13 6.36 -14.33 10.33
C PRO A 13 4.94 -14.60 9.82
N LEU A 14 3.93 -13.97 10.42
CA LEU A 14 2.54 -14.10 9.99
C LEU A 14 2.32 -13.52 8.59
N TRP A 15 2.80 -12.30 8.34
CA TRP A 15 2.77 -11.69 7.01
C TRP A 15 3.62 -12.44 5.99
N LEU A 16 4.80 -12.93 6.40
CA LEU A 16 5.65 -13.73 5.52
C LEU A 16 4.94 -15.00 5.06
N GLY A 17 4.27 -15.70 6.00
CA GLY A 17 3.43 -16.86 5.69
C GLY A 17 2.29 -16.51 4.74
N TYR A 18 1.58 -15.41 4.99
CA TYR A 18 0.53 -14.92 4.09
C TYR A 18 1.04 -14.66 2.68
N ILE A 19 2.16 -13.92 2.53
CA ILE A 19 2.74 -13.58 1.24
C ILE A 19 3.08 -14.85 0.45
N PHE A 20 3.73 -15.85 1.06
CA PHE A 20 4.06 -17.09 0.37
C PHE A 20 2.83 -17.94 0.03
N VAL A 21 1.80 -17.95 0.89
CA VAL A 21 0.55 -18.64 0.60
C VAL A 21 -0.17 -18.00 -0.59
N VAL A 22 -0.22 -16.67 -0.64
CA VAL A 22 -0.81 -15.92 -1.76
C VAL A 22 0.00 -16.16 -3.04
N ASP A 23 1.33 -16.05 -3.01
CA ASP A 23 2.21 -16.34 -4.15
C ASP A 23 1.98 -17.75 -4.69
N ALA A 24 1.86 -18.75 -3.82
CA ALA A 24 1.54 -20.13 -4.22
C ALA A 24 0.15 -20.26 -4.86
N PHE A 25 -0.85 -19.52 -4.38
CA PHE A 25 -2.17 -19.46 -5.03
C PHE A 25 -2.11 -18.79 -6.40
N VAL A 26 -1.35 -17.69 -6.54
CA VAL A 26 -1.11 -17.04 -7.83
C VAL A 26 -0.48 -18.05 -8.78
N TRP A 27 0.62 -18.69 -8.37
CA TRP A 27 1.31 -19.68 -9.19
C TRP A 27 0.40 -20.84 -9.61
N ARG A 28 -0.41 -21.37 -8.69
CA ARG A 28 -1.36 -22.46 -8.98
C ARG A 28 -2.44 -22.04 -10.00
N ARG A 29 -2.86 -20.77 -9.98
CA ARG A 29 -3.93 -20.26 -10.84
C ARG A 29 -3.43 -19.79 -12.21
N ALA A 30 -2.24 -19.20 -12.26
CA ALA A 30 -1.71 -18.49 -13.41
C ALA A 30 -0.48 -19.16 -14.06
N GLY A 31 0.07 -20.20 -13.42
CA GLY A 31 1.31 -20.86 -13.84
C GLY A 31 2.59 -20.05 -13.57
N ASN A 32 2.46 -18.83 -13.06
CA ASN A 32 3.57 -17.98 -12.64
C ASN A 32 3.15 -17.04 -11.50
N SER A 33 4.12 -16.47 -10.78
CA SER A 33 3.93 -15.54 -9.66
C SER A 33 5.14 -14.60 -9.54
N LEU A 34 5.12 -13.61 -8.62
CA LEU A 34 6.28 -12.72 -8.45
C LEU A 34 7.53 -13.51 -8.04
N TRP A 35 7.39 -14.50 -7.16
CA TRP A 35 8.47 -15.40 -6.78
C TRP A 35 9.00 -16.21 -7.96
N SER A 36 8.11 -16.84 -8.73
CA SER A 36 8.51 -17.73 -9.82
C SER A 36 9.13 -16.96 -11.00
N ARG A 37 8.69 -15.71 -11.24
CA ARG A 37 9.25 -14.84 -12.28
C ARG A 37 10.63 -14.30 -11.90
N SER A 38 10.85 -13.92 -10.63
CA SER A 38 12.19 -13.54 -10.16
C SER A 38 12.30 -13.51 -8.64
N ARG A 39 12.88 -14.56 -8.05
CA ARG A 39 13.17 -14.63 -6.61
C ARG A 39 13.97 -13.42 -6.09
N LYS A 40 14.94 -12.94 -6.88
CA LYS A 40 15.73 -11.75 -6.53
C LYS A 40 14.84 -10.51 -6.42
N ARG A 41 13.97 -10.26 -7.41
CA ARG A 41 13.07 -9.09 -7.38
C ARG A 41 12.02 -9.23 -6.28
N PHE A 42 11.54 -10.44 -6.04
CA PHE A 42 10.62 -10.73 -4.93
C PHE A 42 11.24 -10.37 -3.57
N VAL A 43 12.47 -10.85 -3.27
CA VAL A 43 13.13 -10.52 -2.00
C VAL A 43 13.41 -9.02 -1.89
N LEU A 44 13.81 -8.37 -2.99
CA LEU A 44 14.03 -6.93 -3.02
C LEU A 44 12.75 -6.10 -2.78
N LEU A 45 11.54 -6.65 -2.99
CA LEU A 45 10.30 -5.97 -2.59
C LEU A 45 10.24 -5.73 -1.08
N PHE A 46 10.76 -6.67 -0.27
CA PHE A 46 10.80 -6.49 1.19
C PHE A 46 11.74 -5.35 1.58
N CYS A 47 12.92 -5.30 0.96
CA CYS A 47 13.88 -4.22 1.16
C CYS A 47 13.34 -2.86 0.71
N PHE A 48 12.55 -2.83 -0.37
CA PHE A 48 11.92 -1.63 -0.87
C PHE A 48 10.74 -1.15 0.01
N SER A 49 10.00 -2.10 0.58
CA SER A 49 8.78 -1.81 1.34
C SER A 49 9.04 -1.00 2.61
N ALA A 50 10.11 -1.30 3.35
CA ALA A 50 10.37 -0.61 4.62
C ALA A 50 10.64 0.90 4.45
N PRO A 51 11.53 1.37 3.55
CA PRO A 51 11.69 2.79 3.27
C PRO A 51 10.39 3.48 2.82
N VAL A 52 9.55 2.79 2.05
CA VAL A 52 8.25 3.33 1.63
C VAL A 52 7.36 3.59 2.84
N TRP A 53 7.23 2.65 3.78
CA TRP A 53 6.41 2.90 4.97
C TRP A 53 7.03 3.97 5.88
N TRP A 54 8.36 4.03 6.00
CA TRP A 54 9.03 5.08 6.76
C TRP A 54 8.75 6.49 6.22
N LEU A 55 8.44 6.64 4.93
CA LEU A 55 7.94 7.91 4.37
C LEU A 55 6.58 8.31 4.97
N PHE A 56 5.68 7.34 5.17
CA PHE A 56 4.40 7.57 5.84
C PHE A 56 4.57 7.86 7.33
N GLU A 57 5.50 7.19 8.01
CA GLU A 57 5.87 7.53 9.40
C GLU A 57 6.40 8.96 9.50
N LEU A 58 7.21 9.41 8.54
CA LEU A 58 7.71 10.79 8.50
C LEU A 58 6.57 11.81 8.36
N ILE A 59 5.58 11.53 7.51
CA ILE A 59 4.35 12.35 7.42
C ILE A 59 3.58 12.28 8.75
N ASN A 60 3.51 11.09 9.36
CA ASN A 60 2.79 10.86 10.60
C ASN A 60 3.41 11.60 11.80
N LEU A 61 4.71 11.90 11.80
CA LEU A 61 5.30 12.80 12.80
C LEU A 61 4.61 14.16 12.85
N ARG A 62 4.06 14.61 11.71
CA ARG A 62 3.33 15.88 11.61
C ARG A 62 1.83 15.71 11.83
N THR A 63 1.25 14.60 11.37
CA THR A 63 -0.20 14.40 11.40
C THR A 63 -0.70 13.78 12.70
N ALA A 64 0.11 12.94 13.34
CA ALA A 64 -0.24 12.14 14.50
C ALA A 64 -1.52 11.31 14.29
N ASN A 65 -1.73 10.81 13.06
CA ASN A 65 -2.89 10.02 12.67
C ASN A 65 -2.90 8.64 13.31
N TRP A 66 -1.72 8.08 13.56
CA TRP A 66 -1.58 6.85 14.33
C TRP A 66 -0.45 6.96 15.33
N GLN A 67 -0.57 6.19 16.42
CA GLN A 67 0.47 6.04 17.42
C GLN A 67 0.59 4.58 17.84
N TYR A 68 1.78 4.21 18.31
CA TYR A 68 2.06 2.85 18.78
C TYR A 68 1.94 2.77 20.30
N LEU A 69 0.98 1.98 20.80
CA LEU A 69 0.88 1.62 22.21
C LEU A 69 1.88 0.51 22.53
N GLY A 70 2.56 0.60 23.67
CA GLY A 70 3.60 -0.36 24.07
C GLY A 70 4.98 -0.07 23.49
N ARG A 71 5.16 1.07 22.79
CA ARG A 71 6.47 1.52 22.29
C ARG A 71 7.47 1.77 23.42
N GLU A 72 6.97 2.29 24.54
CA GLU A 72 7.72 2.62 25.76
C GLU A 72 8.37 1.40 26.44
N LEU A 73 7.96 0.19 26.05
CA LEU A 73 8.50 -1.07 26.58
C LEU A 73 9.78 -1.53 25.88
N PHE A 74 10.23 -0.79 24.86
CA PHE A 74 11.39 -1.11 24.05
C PHE A 74 12.34 0.08 24.00
N SER A 75 13.63 -0.18 23.75
CA SER A 75 14.54 0.90 23.39
C SER A 75 14.14 1.50 22.02
N PRO A 76 14.45 2.79 21.75
CA PRO A 76 14.11 3.39 20.45
C PRO A 76 14.66 2.64 19.25
N VAL A 77 15.89 2.11 19.36
CA VAL A 77 16.55 1.35 18.29
C VAL A 77 15.85 0.02 18.07
N GLU A 78 15.57 -0.72 19.14
CA GLU A 78 14.88 -2.02 19.08
C GLU A 78 13.49 -1.89 18.48
N PHE A 79 12.71 -0.91 18.94
CA PHE A 79 11.37 -0.65 18.40
C PHE A 79 11.41 -0.30 16.91
N ASN A 80 12.34 0.56 16.50
CA ASN A 80 12.49 0.94 15.09
C ASN A 80 12.94 -0.24 14.22
N LEU A 81 13.76 -1.17 14.74
CA LEU A 81 14.13 -2.39 14.03
C LEU A 81 12.93 -3.33 13.86
N LEU A 82 12.14 -3.55 14.92
CA LEU A 82 10.91 -4.35 14.86
C LEU A 82 9.90 -3.75 13.87
N CYS A 83 9.74 -2.43 13.89
CA CYS A 83 8.93 -1.70 12.92
C CYS A 83 9.46 -1.88 11.50
N THR A 84 10.76 -1.69 11.27
CA THR A 84 11.38 -1.85 9.95
C THR A 84 11.16 -3.25 9.37
N ILE A 85 11.31 -4.30 10.20
CA ILE A 85 11.03 -5.68 9.79
C ILE A 85 9.55 -5.84 9.44
N SER A 86 8.64 -5.30 10.26
CA SER A 86 7.20 -5.34 9.99
C SER A 86 6.81 -4.56 8.72
N PHE A 87 7.36 -3.37 8.52
CA PHE A 87 7.14 -2.52 7.35
C PHE A 87 7.65 -3.13 6.05
N SER A 88 8.62 -4.06 6.14
CA SER A 88 9.12 -4.78 4.97
C SER A 88 8.05 -5.65 4.28
N THR A 89 6.92 -5.93 4.92
CA THR A 89 5.90 -6.82 4.36
C THR A 89 4.80 -6.09 3.59
N VAL A 90 4.69 -4.77 3.72
CA VAL A 90 3.57 -3.98 3.19
C VAL A 90 3.42 -4.09 1.67
N VAL A 91 4.47 -3.72 0.91
CA VAL A 91 4.45 -3.76 -0.55
C VAL A 91 4.31 -5.18 -1.09
N PRO A 92 5.10 -6.19 -0.67
CA PRO A 92 4.95 -7.54 -1.20
C PRO A 92 3.57 -8.13 -0.91
N ALA A 93 2.98 -7.88 0.28
CA ALA A 93 1.62 -8.33 0.59
C ALA A 93 0.58 -7.74 -0.35
N VAL A 94 0.59 -6.43 -0.56
CA VAL A 94 -0.37 -5.76 -1.46
C VAL A 94 -0.21 -6.24 -2.89
N PHE A 95 1.03 -6.37 -3.39
CA PHE A 95 1.28 -6.75 -4.77
C PHE A 95 0.93 -8.22 -5.04
N GLU A 96 1.28 -9.16 -4.15
CA GLU A 96 0.86 -10.55 -4.28
C GLU A 96 -0.66 -10.69 -4.28
N THR A 97 -1.33 -9.99 -3.37
CA THR A 97 -2.79 -10.03 -3.26
C THR A 97 -3.45 -9.43 -4.51
N ALA A 98 -2.87 -8.36 -5.06
CA ALA A 98 -3.31 -7.77 -6.31
C ALA A 98 -3.14 -8.75 -7.50
N GLU A 99 -2.02 -9.48 -7.60
CA GLU A 99 -1.84 -10.52 -8.63
C GLU A 99 -2.83 -11.68 -8.45
N LEU A 100 -3.11 -12.08 -7.21
CA LEU A 100 -4.12 -13.10 -6.94
C LEU A 100 -5.49 -12.65 -7.43
N ILE A 101 -5.90 -11.42 -7.13
CA ILE A 101 -7.16 -10.85 -7.63
C ILE A 101 -7.17 -10.82 -9.16
N GLN A 102 -6.07 -10.37 -9.77
CA GLN A 102 -5.95 -10.26 -11.21
C GLN A 102 -6.01 -11.62 -11.92
N SER A 103 -5.63 -12.71 -11.26
CA SER A 103 -5.73 -14.08 -11.78
C SER A 103 -7.18 -14.60 -11.93
N PHE A 104 -8.19 -13.87 -11.46
CA PHE A 104 -9.59 -14.28 -11.64
C PHE A 104 -10.18 -13.72 -12.92
N HIS A 105 -10.92 -14.55 -13.67
CA HIS A 105 -11.53 -14.17 -14.96
C HIS A 105 -12.47 -12.95 -14.88
N TRP A 106 -13.12 -12.71 -13.74
CA TRP A 106 -14.03 -11.59 -13.60
C TRP A 106 -13.32 -10.23 -13.73
N THR A 107 -12.00 -10.17 -13.51
CA THR A 107 -11.22 -8.93 -13.68
C THR A 107 -11.15 -8.48 -15.13
N GLN A 108 -11.35 -9.38 -16.10
CA GLN A 108 -11.38 -9.04 -17.52
C GLN A 108 -12.50 -8.06 -17.88
N LYS A 109 -13.57 -8.00 -17.07
CA LYS A 109 -14.65 -7.01 -17.21
C LYS A 109 -14.14 -5.56 -17.07
N PHE A 110 -13.01 -5.36 -16.41
CA PHE A 110 -12.40 -4.05 -16.20
C PHE A 110 -11.40 -3.65 -17.29
N ARG A 111 -11.23 -4.46 -18.35
CA ARG A 111 -10.34 -4.16 -19.47
C ARG A 111 -10.91 -3.08 -20.42
N SER A 112 -12.22 -2.83 -20.35
CA SER A 112 -12.94 -1.94 -21.28
C SER A 112 -13.82 -0.94 -20.53
N GLY A 113 -13.25 -0.29 -19.51
CA GLY A 113 -13.90 0.80 -18.78
C GLY A 113 -13.78 2.17 -19.46
N PRO A 114 -14.28 3.23 -18.82
CA PRO A 114 -14.16 4.60 -19.31
C PRO A 114 -12.69 4.99 -19.51
N ARG A 115 -12.39 5.67 -20.63
CA ARG A 115 -11.03 6.13 -20.93
C ARG A 115 -10.74 7.44 -20.21
N VAL A 116 -9.63 7.48 -19.47
CA VAL A 116 -9.17 8.68 -18.76
C VAL A 116 -8.06 9.35 -19.58
N PRO A 117 -8.14 10.66 -19.86
CA PRO A 117 -7.08 11.33 -20.63
C PRO A 117 -5.74 11.30 -19.90
N ALA A 118 -4.70 10.77 -20.56
CA ALA A 118 -3.32 10.81 -20.09
C ALA A 118 -2.49 11.81 -20.90
N THR A 119 -2.88 13.09 -20.83
CA THR A 119 -2.22 14.20 -21.54
C THR A 119 -1.27 14.97 -20.63
N PRO A 120 -0.28 15.70 -21.17
CA PRO A 120 0.63 16.53 -20.36
C PRO A 120 -0.10 17.49 -19.41
N GLY A 121 -1.23 18.07 -19.87
CA GLY A 121 -2.05 18.97 -19.06
C GLY A 121 -2.69 18.27 -17.85
N VAL A 122 -3.20 17.04 -18.02
CA VAL A 122 -3.74 16.24 -16.91
C VAL A 122 -2.65 15.95 -15.87
N PHE A 123 -1.46 15.52 -16.30
CA PHE A 123 -0.36 15.26 -15.38
C PHE A 123 0.08 16.53 -14.63
N ALA A 124 0.12 17.68 -15.28
CA ALA A 124 0.43 18.96 -14.62
C ALA A 124 -0.62 19.31 -13.55
N VAL A 125 -1.92 19.14 -13.86
CA VAL A 125 -3.01 19.39 -12.89
C VAL A 125 -2.91 18.43 -11.70
N LEU A 126 -2.72 17.14 -11.94
CA LEU A 126 -2.56 16.15 -10.87
C LEU A 126 -1.36 16.49 -9.98
N PHE A 127 -0.23 16.88 -10.57
CA PHE A 127 0.96 17.25 -9.82
C PHE A 127 0.75 18.47 -8.94
N VAL A 128 0.17 19.55 -9.48
CA VAL A 128 -0.13 20.77 -8.71
C VAL A 128 -1.12 20.48 -7.59
N PHE A 129 -2.15 19.67 -7.86
CA PHE A 129 -3.13 19.29 -6.85
C PHE A 129 -2.50 18.41 -5.76
N GLY A 130 -1.66 17.44 -6.13
CA GLY A 130 -0.92 16.60 -5.21
C GLY A 130 0.03 17.39 -4.31
N LEU A 131 0.76 18.37 -4.87
CA LEU A 131 1.56 19.31 -4.09
C LEU A 131 0.69 20.14 -3.14
N GLY A 132 -0.44 20.68 -3.63
CA GLY A 132 -1.39 21.41 -2.80
C GLY A 132 -1.93 20.57 -1.63
N MET A 133 -2.25 19.30 -1.89
CA MET A 133 -2.69 18.33 -0.87
C MET A 133 -1.59 18.09 0.17
N LEU A 134 -0.34 17.84 -0.27
CA LEU A 134 0.77 17.63 0.65
C LEU A 134 1.08 18.90 1.47
N THR A 135 1.06 20.08 0.87
CA THR A 135 1.28 21.35 1.56
C THR A 135 0.19 21.63 2.59
N THR A 136 -1.08 21.47 2.22
CA THR A 136 -2.22 21.70 3.12
C THR A 136 -2.28 20.69 4.26
N LEU A 137 -1.94 19.42 4.00
CA LEU A 137 -1.72 18.38 5.00
C LEU A 137 -0.68 18.81 6.05
N LEU A 138 0.47 19.31 5.60
CA LEU A 138 1.55 19.71 6.50
C LEU A 138 1.25 21.02 7.24
N ALA A 139 0.50 21.94 6.63
CA ALA A 139 0.09 23.20 7.25
C ALA A 139 -1.01 22.99 8.30
N TRP A 140 -2.06 22.24 7.98
CA TRP A 140 -3.22 21.99 8.84
C TRP A 140 -3.55 20.49 8.97
N PRO A 141 -2.69 19.70 9.64
CA PRO A 141 -2.84 18.24 9.67
C PRO A 141 -4.14 17.77 10.30
N LYS A 142 -4.66 18.47 11.33
CA LYS A 142 -5.92 18.06 11.98
C LYS A 142 -7.11 18.01 11.02
N LEU A 143 -7.08 18.78 9.94
CA LEU A 143 -8.17 18.85 8.96
C LEU A 143 -7.85 18.05 7.69
N PHE A 144 -6.62 18.18 7.18
CA PHE A 144 -6.22 17.60 5.90
C PHE A 144 -5.47 16.28 6.03
N TYR A 145 -5.45 15.64 7.20
CA TYR A 145 -4.83 14.34 7.40
C TYR A 145 -5.21 13.25 6.39
N PRO A 146 -6.42 13.20 5.78
CA PRO A 146 -6.74 12.17 4.78
C PRO A 146 -5.86 12.24 3.53
N PHE A 147 -5.27 13.41 3.26
CA PHE A 147 -4.40 13.62 2.10
C PHE A 147 -3.08 12.84 2.19
N THR A 148 -2.72 12.33 3.37
CA THR A 148 -1.60 11.38 3.52
C THR A 148 -1.75 10.18 2.58
N TRP A 149 -2.97 9.73 2.31
CA TRP A 149 -3.25 8.50 1.55
C TRP A 149 -3.50 8.74 0.05
N ILE A 150 -3.40 9.98 -0.43
CA ILE A 150 -3.70 10.36 -1.83
C ILE A 150 -2.61 11.25 -2.44
N SER A 151 -1.99 12.12 -1.64
CA SER A 151 -1.09 13.15 -2.17
C SER A 151 0.11 12.56 -2.92
N LEU A 152 0.68 11.44 -2.45
CA LEU A 152 1.89 10.89 -3.04
C LEU A 152 1.61 10.25 -4.40
N VAL A 153 0.45 9.63 -4.62
CA VAL A 153 0.12 9.11 -5.96
C VAL A 153 -0.05 10.25 -6.95
N LEU A 154 -0.71 11.34 -6.55
CA LEU A 154 -0.90 12.51 -7.43
C LEU A 154 0.39 13.25 -7.75
N ILE A 155 1.42 13.11 -6.91
CA ILE A 155 2.76 13.65 -7.16
C ILE A 155 3.60 12.66 -8.00
N CYS A 156 3.67 11.40 -7.58
CA CYS A 156 4.59 10.42 -8.17
C CYS A 156 4.16 9.97 -9.56
N GLU A 157 2.85 9.87 -9.82
CA GLU A 157 2.32 9.43 -11.10
C GLU A 157 2.69 10.40 -12.27
N PRO A 158 2.52 11.73 -12.14
CA PRO A 158 3.08 12.70 -13.09
C PRO A 158 4.60 12.62 -13.25
N ILE A 159 5.35 12.44 -12.17
CA ILE A 159 6.81 12.31 -12.25
C ILE A 159 7.19 11.06 -13.05
N ASN A 160 6.51 9.93 -12.83
CA ASN A 160 6.70 8.71 -13.62
C ASN A 160 6.48 8.98 -15.11
N TYR A 161 5.40 9.68 -15.45
CA TYR A 161 5.11 10.08 -16.82
C TYR A 161 6.24 10.92 -17.44
N TRP A 162 6.68 11.97 -16.76
CA TRP A 162 7.75 12.85 -17.26
C TRP A 162 9.10 12.15 -17.38
N ARG A 163 9.38 11.17 -16.50
CA ARG A 163 10.59 10.33 -16.55
C ARG A 163 10.48 9.15 -17.52
N ARG A 164 9.37 9.02 -18.25
CA ARG A 164 9.06 7.89 -19.16
C ARG A 164 9.12 6.54 -18.44
N GLN A 165 8.75 6.52 -17.17
CA GLN A 165 8.64 5.32 -16.34
C GLN A 165 7.22 4.75 -16.43
N PRO A 166 7.01 3.48 -16.01
CA PRO A 166 5.67 2.90 -15.95
C PRO A 166 4.75 3.73 -15.04
N HIS A 167 3.52 3.95 -15.47
CA HIS A 167 2.52 4.75 -14.76
C HIS A 167 1.14 4.16 -15.10
N PHE A 168 0.21 4.11 -14.15
CA PHE A 168 -1.09 3.43 -14.35
C PHE A 168 -2.07 4.24 -15.21
N LEU A 169 -1.89 5.57 -15.34
CA LEU A 169 -2.73 6.41 -16.19
C LEU A 169 -2.65 6.01 -17.68
N GLN A 170 -1.55 5.39 -18.12
CA GLN A 170 -1.45 4.84 -19.47
C GLN A 170 -2.47 3.73 -19.72
N ASN A 171 -2.73 2.88 -18.71
CA ASN A 171 -3.69 1.79 -18.78
C ASN A 171 -5.12 2.35 -18.78
N LEU A 172 -5.37 3.36 -17.94
CA LEU A 172 -6.67 4.05 -17.89
C LEU A 172 -7.00 4.80 -19.19
N ARG A 173 -5.99 5.34 -19.89
CA ARG A 173 -6.16 5.93 -21.23
C ARG A 173 -6.71 4.93 -22.23
N ASP A 174 -6.24 3.70 -22.15
CA ASP A 174 -6.65 2.62 -23.05
C ASP A 174 -7.95 1.95 -22.56
N GLY A 175 -8.47 2.33 -21.39
CA GLY A 175 -9.70 1.83 -20.76
C GLY A 175 -9.47 0.61 -19.86
N ASP A 176 -8.22 0.25 -19.59
CA ASP A 176 -7.88 -0.89 -18.74
C ASP A 176 -7.73 -0.48 -17.27
N TRP A 177 -8.76 -0.78 -16.48
CA TRP A 177 -8.85 -0.48 -15.06
C TRP A 177 -8.31 -1.60 -14.16
N ARG A 178 -7.83 -2.71 -14.73
CA ARG A 178 -7.45 -3.90 -13.96
C ARG A 178 -6.40 -3.59 -12.91
N ILE A 179 -5.35 -2.84 -13.25
CA ILE A 179 -4.30 -2.45 -12.28
C ILE A 179 -4.90 -1.73 -11.07
N VAL A 180 -5.75 -0.72 -11.33
CA VAL A 180 -6.34 0.11 -10.27
C VAL A 180 -7.26 -0.73 -9.38
N VAL A 181 -8.15 -1.52 -9.97
CA VAL A 181 -9.11 -2.35 -9.24
C VAL A 181 -8.42 -3.46 -8.45
N CYS A 182 -7.44 -4.15 -9.05
CA CYS A 182 -6.73 -5.25 -8.38
C CYS A 182 -5.85 -4.73 -7.24
N LEU A 183 -5.18 -3.59 -7.41
CA LEU A 183 -4.45 -2.93 -6.33
C LEU A 183 -5.37 -2.47 -5.20
N ALA A 184 -6.47 -1.81 -5.53
CA ALA A 184 -7.44 -1.33 -4.54
C ALA A 184 -8.01 -2.48 -3.70
N LEU A 185 -8.46 -3.56 -4.35
CA LEU A 185 -8.97 -4.73 -3.64
C LEU A 185 -7.87 -5.47 -2.89
N GLY A 186 -6.65 -5.54 -3.44
CA GLY A 186 -5.50 -6.14 -2.77
C GLY A 186 -5.18 -5.43 -1.46
N ALA A 187 -5.12 -4.09 -1.49
CA ALA A 187 -4.90 -3.28 -0.30
C ALA A 187 -6.09 -3.30 0.67
N LEU A 188 -7.34 -3.42 0.22
CA LEU A 188 -8.48 -3.58 1.11
C LEU A 188 -8.44 -4.93 1.85
N ILE A 189 -8.07 -6.01 1.16
CA ILE A 189 -7.87 -7.33 1.79
C ILE A 189 -6.71 -7.27 2.79
N CYS A 190 -5.57 -6.68 2.40
CA CYS A 190 -4.44 -6.49 3.30
C CYS A 190 -4.81 -5.60 4.49
N GLY A 191 -5.57 -4.53 4.26
CA GLY A 191 -6.13 -3.65 5.28
C GLY A 191 -6.97 -4.40 6.30
N PHE A 192 -7.88 -5.26 5.85
CA PHE A 192 -8.63 -6.12 6.75
C PHE A 192 -7.73 -6.99 7.64
N PHE A 193 -6.70 -7.62 7.08
CA PHE A 193 -5.76 -8.45 7.85
C PHE A 193 -4.82 -7.64 8.75
N TRP A 194 -4.37 -6.45 8.31
CA TRP A 194 -3.59 -5.53 9.13
C TRP A 194 -4.38 -5.19 10.40
N GLU A 195 -5.63 -4.78 10.24
CA GLU A 195 -6.50 -4.41 11.35
C GLU A 195 -6.85 -5.60 12.25
N LEU A 196 -7.16 -6.76 11.66
CA LEU A 196 -7.42 -7.99 12.41
C LEU A 196 -6.21 -8.42 13.27
N TRP A 197 -5.01 -8.44 12.70
CA TRP A 197 -3.81 -8.91 13.41
C TRP A 197 -3.29 -7.88 14.41
N ASN A 198 -3.41 -6.60 14.10
CA ASN A 198 -3.08 -5.50 15.01
C ASN A 198 -3.98 -5.48 16.25
N TYR A 199 -5.27 -5.78 16.09
CA TYR A 199 -6.21 -5.84 17.21
C TYR A 199 -5.77 -6.82 18.31
N TYR A 200 -5.14 -7.92 17.92
CA TYR A 200 -4.64 -8.95 18.83
C TYR A 200 -3.13 -8.86 19.13
N SER A 201 -2.44 -7.81 18.65
CA SER A 201 -1.00 -7.64 18.88
C SER A 201 -0.70 -6.69 20.04
N PHE A 202 0.53 -6.81 20.57
CA PHE A 202 1.10 -5.84 21.49
C PHE A 202 2.64 -5.84 21.32
N PRO A 203 3.27 -4.73 20.92
CA PRO A 203 2.70 -3.41 20.66
C PRO A 203 1.68 -3.41 19.50
N LYS A 204 0.83 -2.39 19.46
CA LYS A 204 -0.18 -2.20 18.41
C LYS A 204 -0.27 -0.74 18.02
N TRP A 205 -0.69 -0.46 16.78
CA TRP A 205 -1.03 0.90 16.38
C TRP A 205 -2.51 1.18 16.67
N ILE A 206 -2.80 2.40 17.09
CA ILE A 206 -4.17 2.91 17.22
C ILE A 206 -4.29 4.21 16.44
N TYR A 207 -5.50 4.48 15.96
CA TYR A 207 -5.76 5.64 15.11
C TYR A 207 -6.39 6.80 15.87
N HIS A 208 -5.95 8.01 15.52
CA HIS A 208 -6.56 9.28 15.90
C HIS A 208 -7.15 9.91 14.63
N ILE A 209 -8.46 9.76 14.45
CA ILE A 209 -9.16 10.15 13.22
C ILE A 209 -10.28 11.12 13.59
N PRO A 210 -9.98 12.42 13.77
CA PRO A 210 -10.97 13.40 14.19
C PRO A 210 -12.18 13.40 13.24
N GLY A 211 -13.38 13.24 13.80
CA GLY A 211 -14.63 13.29 13.04
C GLY A 211 -15.07 11.98 12.35
N ALA A 212 -14.27 10.91 12.41
CA ALA A 212 -14.63 9.61 11.84
C ALA A 212 -14.48 8.45 12.83
N GLU A 213 -14.62 8.68 14.13
CA GLU A 213 -14.33 7.68 15.17
C GLU A 213 -15.40 6.57 15.35
N PHE A 214 -16.44 6.57 14.51
CA PHE A 214 -17.60 5.68 14.59
C PHE A 214 -17.46 4.43 13.70
N LEU A 215 -18.28 3.40 13.97
CA LEU A 215 -18.34 2.14 13.20
C LEU A 215 -16.96 1.50 12.98
N ARG A 216 -16.26 1.20 14.08
CA ARG A 216 -14.95 0.55 14.02
C ARG A 216 -15.07 -0.92 13.64
N ILE A 217 -14.26 -1.34 12.68
CA ILE A 217 -13.96 -2.74 12.40
C ILE A 217 -12.53 -2.95 12.89
N PHE A 218 -12.38 -3.66 14.01
CA PHE A 218 -11.12 -3.70 14.78
C PHE A 218 -10.68 -2.30 15.26
N GLU A 219 -9.44 -1.88 15.00
CA GLU A 219 -8.91 -0.57 15.42
C GLU A 219 -9.29 0.57 14.47
N MET A 220 -9.63 0.26 13.22
CA MET A 220 -9.93 1.26 12.19
C MET A 220 -11.45 1.51 12.05
N PRO A 221 -11.88 2.78 11.99
CA PRO A 221 -13.22 3.13 11.52
C PRO A 221 -13.48 2.66 10.09
N LEU A 222 -14.72 2.30 9.76
CA LEU A 222 -15.10 1.85 8.41
C LEU A 222 -14.67 2.84 7.32
N LEU A 223 -14.82 4.15 7.57
CA LEU A 223 -14.37 5.20 6.63
C LEU A 223 -12.86 5.18 6.38
N GLY A 224 -12.08 4.77 7.38
CA GLY A 224 -10.63 4.65 7.28
C GLY A 224 -10.20 3.63 6.21
N TYR A 225 -10.97 2.56 6.02
CA TYR A 225 -10.66 1.55 4.99
C TYR A 225 -10.66 2.12 3.57
N GLY A 226 -11.41 3.22 3.34
CA GLY A 226 -11.37 3.95 2.08
C GLY A 226 -9.98 4.48 1.72
N GLY A 227 -9.11 4.72 2.72
CA GLY A 227 -7.72 5.13 2.52
C GLY A 227 -6.84 4.06 1.88
N TYR A 228 -7.15 2.76 2.05
CA TYR A 228 -6.36 1.68 1.44
C TYR A 228 -6.44 1.67 -0.09
N ILE A 229 -7.54 2.17 -0.66
CA ILE A 229 -7.76 2.23 -2.11
C ILE A 229 -6.71 3.11 -2.80
N PRO A 230 -6.59 4.42 -2.48
CA PRO A 230 -5.56 5.26 -3.07
C PRO A 230 -4.16 4.91 -2.55
N PHE A 231 -4.01 4.44 -1.31
CA PHE A 231 -2.74 3.98 -0.76
C PHE A 231 -2.07 2.91 -1.63
N ALA A 232 -2.83 1.94 -2.16
CA ALA A 232 -2.29 0.93 -3.08
C ALA A 232 -1.66 1.54 -4.34
N LEU A 233 -2.26 2.64 -4.84
CA LEU A 233 -1.74 3.38 -5.99
C LEU A 233 -0.50 4.20 -5.61
N GLU A 234 -0.41 4.71 -4.39
CA GLU A 234 0.81 5.37 -3.88
C GLU A 234 1.98 4.38 -3.85
N LEU A 235 1.77 3.15 -3.34
CA LEU A 235 2.78 2.10 -3.37
C LEU A 235 3.24 1.77 -4.80
N TYR A 236 2.28 1.66 -5.73
CA TYR A 236 2.58 1.36 -7.13
C TYR A 236 3.36 2.48 -7.82
N ALA A 237 2.94 3.74 -7.63
CA ALA A 237 3.58 4.91 -8.21
C ALA A 237 4.99 5.14 -7.64
N LEU A 238 5.17 5.00 -6.32
CA LEU A 238 6.48 5.07 -5.66
C LEU A 238 7.42 3.96 -6.15
N LYS A 239 6.92 2.73 -6.28
CA LYS A 239 7.71 1.63 -6.83
C LYS A 239 8.18 1.92 -8.26
N ASN A 240 7.31 2.43 -9.12
CA ASN A 240 7.71 2.77 -10.49
C ASN A 240 8.71 3.92 -10.54
N LEU A 241 8.58 4.89 -9.61
CA LEU A 241 9.46 6.05 -9.55
C LEU A 241 10.89 5.69 -9.14
N LEU A 242 10.98 4.91 -8.06
CA LEU A 242 12.24 4.55 -7.41
C LEU A 242 12.87 3.28 -8.00
N TRP A 243 12.06 2.37 -8.52
CA TRP A 243 12.49 1.10 -9.10
C TRP A 243 11.71 0.75 -10.38
N PRO A 244 11.95 1.48 -11.49
CA PRO A 244 11.20 1.35 -12.74
C PRO A 244 11.33 -0.03 -13.40
N ASN A 245 12.45 -0.71 -13.17
CA ASN A 245 12.74 -2.07 -13.67
C ASN A 245 12.40 -3.17 -12.65
N GLY A 246 11.65 -2.81 -11.61
CA GLY A 246 11.16 -3.72 -10.59
C GLY A 246 10.12 -4.71 -11.13
N PRO A 247 9.61 -5.59 -10.27
CA PRO A 247 8.58 -6.52 -10.66
C PRO A 247 7.30 -5.76 -11.08
N ARG A 248 6.67 -6.25 -12.14
CA ARG A 248 5.42 -5.72 -12.68
C ARG A 248 4.29 -6.65 -12.28
N LEU A 249 3.11 -6.09 -12.03
CA LEU A 249 1.89 -6.86 -11.91
C LEU A 249 1.57 -7.46 -13.27
N GLU A 250 1.44 -8.79 -13.31
CA GLU A 250 1.15 -9.52 -14.55
C GLU A 250 -0.22 -9.14 -15.10
N GLN A 251 -0.29 -8.65 -16.34
CA GLN A 251 -1.53 -8.19 -16.94
C GLN A 251 -2.21 -9.26 -17.79
N GLU A 252 -1.49 -10.34 -18.11
CA GLU A 252 -1.99 -11.43 -18.93
C GLU A 252 -1.73 -12.77 -18.24
N PHE A 253 -2.78 -13.30 -17.62
CA PHE A 253 -2.81 -14.67 -17.18
C PHE A 253 -3.46 -15.52 -18.27
N ARG A 254 -2.79 -16.62 -18.64
CA ARG A 254 -3.30 -17.60 -19.62
C ARG A 254 -4.39 -18.46 -19.03
#